data_AF-A0A7V3XNN8-F1
#
_entry.id   AF-A0A7V3XNN8-F1
#
_cell.length_a   1.000
_cell.length_b   1.000
_cell.length_c   1.000
_cell.angle_alpha   90.00
_cell.angle_beta   90.00
_cell.angle_gamma   90.00
#
_symmetry.space_group_name_H-M   'P 1'
#
loop_
_entity.id
_entity.type
_entity.pdbx_description
1 polymer ?
#
loop_
_entity_poly.entity_id
_entity_poly.type
_entity_poly.pdbx_seq_one_letter_code
_entity_poly.pdbx_strand_id
1 'polypeptide(L)' 'MKIKPRLIIGLGNPGKQYEKTYHNVGFLAIDYLVAISLRGAKRGSNPINKKIASVAFGDLAMTPLLKSNVFMNQS' A
#
# COMPACT_ATOMS: atom_id res chain seq x y z
N MET A 1 5.98 16.41 -19.64
CA MET A 1 4.73 15.72 -19.25
C MET A 1 4.91 15.16 -17.84
N LYS A 2 4.01 15.43 -16.88
CA LYS A 2 4.11 14.85 -15.52
C LYS A 2 3.52 13.43 -15.54
N ILE A 3 4.32 12.43 -15.18
CA ILE A 3 3.86 11.04 -15.07
C ILE A 3 3.06 10.90 -13.78
N LYS A 4 1.87 10.28 -13.88
CA LYS A 4 0.98 10.01 -12.75
C LYS A 4 0.88 8.48 -12.58
N PRO A 5 1.34 7.91 -11.46
CA PRO A 5 1.23 6.47 -11.25
C PRO A 5 -0.24 6.06 -11.21
N ARG A 6 -0.63 5.09 -12.03
CA ARG A 6 -1.99 4.53 -12.04
C ARG A 6 -2.22 3.55 -10.89
N LEU A 7 -1.15 2.95 -10.37
CA LEU A 7 -1.15 1.96 -9.30
C LEU A 7 0.24 1.89 -8.68
N ILE A 8 0.33 1.70 -7.37
CA ILE A 8 1.57 1.38 -6.66
C ILE A 8 1.38 0.05 -5.93
N ILE A 9 2.29 -0.89 -6.18
CA ILE A 9 2.28 -2.22 -5.54
C ILE A 9 3.54 -2.36 -4.69
N GLY A 10 3.37 -2.70 -3.42
CA GLY A 10 4.45 -3.14 -2.55
C GLY A 10 4.64 -4.65 -2.68
N LEU A 11 5.84 -5.08 -3.07
CA LEU A 11 6.20 -6.49 -3.11
C LEU A 11 6.68 -6.97 -1.72
N GLY A 12 6.44 -8.25 -1.45
CA GLY A 12 6.75 -8.89 -0.17
C GLY A 12 6.25 -10.33 -0.15
N ASN A 13 6.58 -11.05 0.93
CA ASN A 13 6.03 -12.38 1.21
C ASN A 13 4.92 -12.29 2.26
N PRO A 14 3.77 -12.94 2.05
CA PRO A 14 2.70 -12.99 3.04
C PRO A 14 3.06 -13.92 4.21
N GLY A 15 2.67 -13.52 5.43
CA GLY A 15 2.85 -14.32 6.65
C GLY A 15 3.69 -13.61 7.72
N LYS A 16 3.36 -13.84 9.00
CA LYS A 16 3.98 -13.16 10.16
C LYS A 16 5.51 -13.27 10.19
N GLN A 17 6.04 -14.42 9.77
CA GLN A 17 7.47 -14.68 9.73
C GLN A 17 8.26 -13.75 8.79
N TYR A 18 7.61 -13.12 7.82
CA TYR A 18 8.27 -12.24 6.84
C TYR A 18 8.15 -10.75 7.18
N GLU A 19 7.30 -10.36 8.14
CA GLU A 19 6.92 -8.96 8.42
C GLU A 19 8.12 -8.02 8.62
N LYS A 20 9.22 -8.52 9.19
CA LYS A 20 10.43 -7.75 9.50
C LYS A 20 11.65 -8.17 8.69
N THR A 21 11.44 -8.80 7.54
CA THR A 21 12.54 -9.16 6.62
C THR A 21 12.76 -8.04 5.61
N TYR A 22 14.00 -7.90 5.10
CA TYR A 22 14.32 -6.91 4.05
C TYR A 22 13.46 -7.10 2.78
N HIS A 23 13.04 -8.34 2.50
CA HIS A 23 12.15 -8.65 1.38
C HIS A 23 10.75 -8.06 1.53
N ASN A 24 10.32 -7.67 2.73
CA ASN A 24 9.01 -7.07 2.98
C ASN A 24 9.06 -5.53 3.04
N VAL A 25 10.16 -4.89 2.66
CA VAL A 25 10.26 -3.41 2.63
C VAL A 25 9.18 -2.77 1.76
N GLY A 26 8.77 -3.42 0.66
CA GLY A 26 7.67 -2.96 -0.19
C GLY A 26 6.33 -2.95 0.55
N PHE A 27 6.04 -3.98 1.36
CA PHE A 27 4.86 -3.99 2.23
C PHE A 27 4.90 -2.88 3.28
N LEU A 28 6.07 -2.66 3.91
CA LEU A 28 6.25 -1.60 4.91
C LEU A 28 6.07 -0.20 4.32
N ALA A 29 6.56 0.02 3.10
CA ALA A 29 6.37 1.28 2.38
C ALA A 29 4.89 1.55 2.09
N ILE A 30 4.13 0.54 1.66
CA ILE A 30 2.68 0.66 1.46
C ILE A 30 1.97 0.99 2.77
N ASP A 31 2.29 0.30 3.88
CA ASP A 31 1.70 0.60 5.18
C ASP A 31 1.97 2.05 5.61
N TYR A 32 3.21 2.52 5.41
CA TYR A 32 3.60 3.89 5.71
C TYR A 32 2.82 4.90 4.84
N LEU A 33 2.75 4.67 3.53
CA LEU A 33 2.00 5.52 2.60
C LEU A 33 0.52 5.59 2.97
N VAL A 34 -0.11 4.47 3.27
CA VAL A 34 -1.51 4.43 3.75
C VAL A 34 -1.64 5.22 5.06
N ALA A 35 -0.75 5.00 6.02
CA ALA A 35 -0.80 5.66 7.32
C ALA A 35 -0.69 7.18 7.22
N ILE A 36 0.18 7.70 6.36
CA ILE A 36 0.30 9.17 6.17
C ILE A 36 -0.86 9.74 5.35
N SER A 37 -1.46 8.96 4.45
CA SER A 37 -2.59 9.39 3.62
C SER A 37 -3.87 9.56 4.43
N LEU A 38 -4.06 8.71 5.45
CA LEU A 38 -5.24 8.73 6.30
C LEU A 38 -5.21 9.84 7.36
N ARG A 39 -4.07 10.55 7.55
CA ARG A 39 -3.97 11.65 8.52
C ARG A 39 -4.88 12.85 8.24
N GLY A 40 -5.55 12.91 7.07
CA GLY A 40 -6.58 13.90 6.74
C GLY A 40 -7.99 13.34 6.50
N ALA A 41 -8.19 12.02 6.51
CA ALA A 41 -9.48 11.40 6.24
C ALA A 41 -10.23 11.16 7.56
N LYS A 42 -11.41 11.77 7.73
CA LYS A 42 -12.29 11.48 8.88
C LYS A 42 -12.53 9.97 8.94
N ARG A 43 -12.23 9.38 10.10
CA ARG A 43 -12.25 7.94 10.39
C ARG A 43 -13.69 7.41 10.30
N GLY A 44 -14.16 7.17 9.07
CA GLY A 44 -15.40 6.43 8.80
C GLY A 44 -15.15 4.95 9.06
N SER A 45 -15.88 4.41 10.02
CA SER A 45 -15.84 3.01 10.44
C SER A 45 -16.24 2.09 9.29
N ASN A 46 -15.25 1.54 8.58
CA ASN A 46 -15.39 0.22 7.97
C ASN A 46 -14.00 -0.40 7.82
N PRO A 47 -13.65 -1.48 8.56
CA PRO A 47 -12.39 -2.20 8.39
C PRO A 47 -12.49 -3.05 7.11
N ILE A 48 -12.67 -2.40 5.96
CA ILE A 48 -12.67 -3.06 4.65
C ILE A 48 -11.28 -3.62 4.48
N ASN A 49 -11.19 -4.96 4.54
CA ASN A 49 -10.06 -5.81 4.16
C ASN A 49 -8.76 -5.05 3.84
N LYS A 50 -7.80 -5.12 4.77
CA LYS A 50 -6.41 -4.60 4.73
C LYS A 50 -5.59 -4.82 3.43
N LYS A 51 -6.16 -5.38 2.37
CA LYS A 51 -5.50 -5.69 1.09
C LYS A 51 -5.51 -4.54 0.08
N ILE A 52 -6.41 -3.56 0.20
CA ILE A 52 -6.52 -2.47 -0.78
C ILE A 52 -6.72 -1.13 -0.06
N ALA A 53 -5.83 -0.18 -0.30
CA ALA A 53 -5.95 1.20 0.14
C ALA A 53 -5.69 2.13 -1.05
N SER A 54 -5.99 3.42 -0.94
CA SER A 54 -5.66 4.41 -1.97
C SER A 54 -5.12 5.68 -1.32
N VAL A 55 -4.18 6.32 -1.99
CA VAL A 55 -3.56 7.58 -1.55
C VAL A 55 -3.79 8.66 -2.59
N ALA A 56 -4.07 9.87 -2.13
CA ALA A 56 -4.01 11.06 -2.97
C ALA A 56 -2.58 11.62 -2.90
N PHE A 57 -1.94 11.83 -4.05
CA PHE A 57 -0.62 12.46 -4.13
C PHE A 57 -0.76 13.90 -4.65
N GLY A 58 -0.83 14.90 -3.76
CA GLY A 58 -0.97 16.31 -4.14
C GLY A 58 -2.34 16.65 -4.76
N ASP A 59 -2.38 17.54 -5.76
CA ASP A 59 -3.60 18.03 -6.45
C ASP A 59 -4.25 17.00 -7.41
N LEU A 60 -4.18 15.72 -7.08
CA LEU A 60 -4.10 14.68 -8.09
C LEU A 60 -4.90 13.44 -7.70
N ALA A 61 -5.62 12.91 -8.69
CA ALA A 61 -6.47 11.72 -8.63
C ALA A 61 -5.91 10.60 -7.73
N MET A 62 -6.80 9.93 -6.98
CA MET A 62 -6.42 8.85 -6.08
C MET A 62 -5.66 7.75 -6.83
N THR A 63 -4.42 7.48 -6.41
CA THR A 63 -3.64 6.34 -6.85
C THR A 63 -3.88 5.18 -5.88
N PRO A 64 -4.35 4.01 -6.34
CA PRO A 64 -4.48 2.83 -5.51
C PRO A 64 -3.11 2.33 -5.03
N LEU A 65 -3.10 1.79 -3.80
CA LEU A 65 -1.99 1.15 -3.11
C LEU A 65 -2.36 -0.31 -2.83
N LEU A 66 -1.49 -1.24 -3.22
CA LEU A 66 -1.68 -2.67 -3.04
C LEU A 66 -0.44 -3.33 -2.45
N LYS A 67 -0.65 -4.44 -1.74
CA LYS A 67 0.38 -5.43 -1.40
C LYS A 67 0.14 -6.68 -2.23
N SER A 68 1.19 -7.35 -2.70
CA SER A 68 1.03 -8.67 -3.32
C SER A 68 0.35 -9.66 -2.35
N ASN A 69 -0.46 -10.56 -2.89
CA ASN A 69 -1.14 -11.62 -2.12
C ASN A 69 -0.47 -12.99 -2.28
N VAL A 70 0.61 -13.05 -3.06
CA VAL A 70 1.42 -14.22 -3.37
C VAL A 70 2.86 -13.99 -2.89
N PHE A 71 3.65 -15.06 -2.87
CA PHE A 71 5.07 -14.94 -2.56
C PHE A 71 5.80 -14.12 -3.64
N MET A 72 6.93 -13.52 -3.26
CA MET A 72 7.75 -12.65 -4.11
C MET A 72 8.11 -13.29 -5.45
N ASN A 73 8.41 -14.59 -5.44
CA ASN A 73 8.78 -15.36 -6.64
C ASN A 73 7.57 -15.79 -7.50
N GLN A 74 6.37 -15.39 -7.11
CA GLN A 74 5.09 -15.68 -7.79
C GLN A 74 4.30 -14.40 -8.08
N SER A 75 4.88 -13.23 -7.79
CA SER A 75 4.28 -11.90 -7.95
C SER A 75 4.33 -11.39 -9.37
#